data_AF-A0A2M8PB21-F1
#
_entry.id   AF-A0A2M8PB21-F1
#
_cell.length_a   1.000
_cell.length_b   1.000
_cell.length_c   1.000
_cell.angle_alpha   90.00
_cell.angle_beta   90.00
_cell.angle_gamma   90.00
#
_symmetry.space_group_name_H-M   'P 1'
#
loop_
_entity.id
_entity.type
_entity.pdbx_description
1 polymer ?
#
loop_
_entity_poly.entity_id
_entity_poly.type
_entity_poly.pdbx_seq_one_letter_code
_entity_poly.pdbx_strand_id
1 'polypeptide(L)' 'TFEARTNLTGSLMLLSVPFALYGMFRYLYLIHVKGEGSAPDELLFKDKPLLLTAIVFALVVGALIYLPPWLDRRF' A
#
# COMPACT_ATOMS: atom_id res chain seq x y z
N THR A 1 26.02 2.70 -22.73
CA THR A 1 24.92 3.49 -22.12
C THR A 1 23.88 2.50 -21.63
N PHE A 2 23.72 2.38 -20.31
CA PHE A 2 22.78 1.43 -19.70
C PHE A 2 21.35 1.95 -19.88
N GLU A 3 20.70 1.56 -20.98
CA GLU A 3 19.25 1.59 -21.08
C GLU A 3 18.73 0.48 -20.14
N ALA A 4 18.60 0.80 -18.84
CA ALA A 4 17.89 -0.05 -17.93
C ALA A 4 16.43 -0.07 -18.40
N ARG A 5 16.05 -1.13 -19.10
CA ARG A 5 14.65 -1.46 -19.39
C ARG A 5 13.92 -1.48 -18.05
N THR A 6 13.36 -0.35 -17.65
CA THR A 6 12.44 -0.25 -16.52
C THR A 6 11.25 -1.08 -16.95
N ASN A 7 11.32 -2.36 -16.64
CA ASN A 7 10.28 -3.33 -16.94
C ASN A 7 8.97 -2.70 -16.43
N LEU A 8 7.93 -2.60 -17.27
CA LEU A 8 6.64 -2.03 -16.86
C LEU A 8 6.12 -2.67 -15.56
N THR A 9 6.54 -3.90 -15.27
CA THR A 9 6.34 -4.60 -13.99
C THR A 9 6.82 -3.81 -12.76
N GLY A 10 8.00 -3.18 -12.82
CA GLY A 10 8.48 -2.32 -11.73
C GLY A 10 7.65 -1.03 -11.59
N SER A 11 7.12 -0.51 -12.70
CA SER A 11 6.22 0.65 -12.70
C SER A 11 4.84 0.32 -12.11
N LEU A 12 4.36 -0.92 -12.28
CA LEU A 12 3.10 -1.37 -11.69
C LEU A 12 3.15 -1.38 -10.14
N MET A 13 4.33 -1.62 -9.53
CA MET A 13 4.49 -1.51 -8.07
C MET A 13 4.40 -0.06 -7.56
N LEU A 14 4.72 0.95 -8.37
CA LEU A 14 4.50 2.35 -7.98
C LEU A 14 3.02 2.67 -7.72
N LEU A 15 2.10 1.86 -8.27
CA LEU A 15 0.66 2.01 -8.02
C LEU A 15 0.28 1.74 -6.56
N SER A 16 1.11 1.03 -5.78
CA SER A 16 0.86 0.78 -4.35
C SER A 16 1.29 1.96 -3.46
N VAL A 17 2.18 2.83 -3.95
CA VAL A 17 2.70 3.99 -3.21
C VAL A 17 1.60 4.96 -2.74
N PRO A 18 0.64 5.41 -3.58
CA PRO A 18 -0.40 6.34 -3.10
C PRO A 18 -1.25 5.76 -1.96
N PHE A 19 -1.46 4.44 -1.93
CA PHE A 19 -2.19 3.77 -0.85
C PHE A 19 -1.39 3.74 0.45
N ALA A 20 -0.10 3.40 0.38
CA ALA A 20 0.78 3.45 1.54
C ALA A 20 0.91 4.88 2.11
N LEU A 21 1.01 5.87 1.21
CA LEU A 21 1.13 7.27 1.57
C LEU A 21 -0.13 7.79 2.27
N TYR A 22 -1.32 7.43 1.78
CA TYR A 22 -2.58 7.74 2.45
C TYR A 22 -2.63 7.14 3.87
N GLY A 23 -2.27 5.87 4.02
CA GLY A 23 -2.24 5.20 5.33
C GLY A 23 -1.30 5.90 6.31
N MET A 24 -0.11 6.29 5.84
CA MET A 24 0.87 7.03 6.63
C MET A 24 0.34 8.40 7.07
N PHE A 25 -0.20 9.20 6.15
CA PHE A 25 -0.75 10.51 6.49
C PHE A 25 -1.98 10.40 7.39
N ARG A 26 -2.84 9.40 7.20
CA ARG A 26 -4.02 9.15 8.04
C ARG A 26 -3.61 8.78 9.47
N TYR A 27 -2.58 7.94 9.62
CA TYR A 27 -2.00 7.61 10.92
C TYR A 27 -1.42 8.86 11.60
N LEU A 28 -0.62 9.63 10.88
CA LEU A 28 -0.06 10.89 11.39
C LEU A 28 -1.14 11.90 11.78
N TYR A 29 -2.23 11.99 11.01
CA TYR A 29 -3.38 12.82 11.34
C TYR A 29 -4.04 12.37 12.65
N LEU A 30 -4.21 11.08 12.86
CA LEU A 30 -4.84 10.58 14.07
C LEU A 30 -4.03 10.88 15.33
N ILE A 31 -2.72 10.65 15.30
CA ILE A 31 -1.87 10.88 16.47
C ILE A 31 -1.67 12.38 16.75
N HIS A 32 -1.55 13.22 15.71
CA HIS A 32 -1.24 14.66 15.87
C HIS A 32 -2.48 15.54 16.02
N VAL A 33 -3.60 15.21 15.35
CA VAL A 33 -4.79 16.08 15.32
C VAL A 33 -5.86 15.63 16.29
N LYS A 34 -6.13 14.32 16.37
CA LYS A 34 -7.11 13.79 17.33
C LYS A 34 -6.53 13.64 18.75
N GLY A 35 -5.21 13.75 18.92
CA GLY A 35 -4.56 13.60 20.22
C GLY A 35 -4.69 12.20 20.82
N GLU A 36 -5.10 11.22 20.02
CA GLU A 36 -5.15 9.81 20.44
C GLU A 36 -3.72 9.25 20.33
N GLY A 37 -2.93 9.47 21.38
CA GLY A 37 -1.60 8.87 21.57
C GLY A 37 -1.66 7.42 22.06
N SER A 38 -2.80 6.74 21.88
CA SER A 38 -2.98 5.32 22.17
C SER A 38 -2.05 4.48 21.31
N ALA A 39 -1.81 3.23 21.73
CA ALA A 39 -0.92 2.33 21.03
C ALA A 39 -1.30 2.20 19.53
N PRO A 40 -0.32 2.18 18.60
CA PRO A 40 -0.53 2.23 17.15
C PRO A 40 -1.46 1.13 16.63
N ASP A 41 -1.44 -0.03 17.28
CA ASP A 41 -2.29 -1.18 17.05
C ASP A 41 -3.76 -0.90 17.39
N GLU A 42 -4.04 -0.25 18.51
CA GLU A 42 -5.42 0.10 18.90
C GLU A 42 -6.02 1.16 17.98
N LEU A 43 -5.22 2.13 17.54
CA LEU A 43 -5.61 3.13 16.54
C LEU A 43 -5.98 2.50 15.21
N LEU A 44 -5.22 1.49 14.78
CA LEU A 44 -5.46 0.77 13.54
C LEU A 44 -6.82 0.07 13.54
N PHE A 45 -7.19 -0.54 14.68
CA PHE A 45 -8.48 -1.21 14.84
C PHE A 45 -9.65 -0.25 15.09
N LYS A 46 -9.40 0.92 15.68
CA LYS A 46 -10.43 1.91 16.00
C LYS A 46 -10.85 2.73 14.77
N ASP A 47 -9.92 3.04 13.86
CA ASP A 47 -10.20 3.83 12.66
C ASP A 47 -10.48 2.91 11.45
N LYS A 48 -11.76 2.59 11.26
CA LYS A 48 -12.30 1.83 10.09
C LYS A 48 -11.71 2.24 8.72
N PRO A 49 -11.55 3.54 8.39
CA PRO A 49 -10.97 3.93 7.10
C PRO A 49 -9.47 3.59 7.00
N LEU A 50 -8.71 3.67 8.11
CA LEU A 50 -7.30 3.28 8.11
C LEU A 50 -7.16 1.78 7.86
N LEU A 51 -7.98 0.97 8.54
CA LEU A 51 -8.03 -0.49 8.35
C LEU A 51 -8.41 -0.87 6.91
N LEU A 52 -9.43 -0.23 6.34
CA LEU A 52 -9.83 -0.44 4.94
C LEU A 52 -8.68 -0.15 3.98
N THR A 53 -7.95 0.95 4.17
CA THR A 53 -6.82 1.28 3.30
C THR A 53 -5.66 0.32 3.43
N ALA A 54 -5.39 -0.20 4.63
CA ALA A 54 -4.40 -1.24 4.84
C ALA A 54 -4.79 -2.55 4.14
N ILE A 55 -6.07 -2.96 4.22
CA ILE A 55 -6.58 -4.16 3.55
C ILE A 55 -6.50 -4.00 2.03
N VAL A 56 -6.97 -2.88 1.49
CA VAL A 56 -6.90 -2.59 0.05
C VAL A 56 -5.45 -2.56 -0.43
N PHE A 57 -4.55 -1.95 0.33
CA PHE A 57 -3.12 -1.96 0.02
C PHE A 57 -2.54 -3.38 -0.03
N ALA A 58 -2.81 -4.21 0.98
CA ALA A 58 -2.36 -5.60 1.02
C ALA A 58 -2.90 -6.42 -0.15
N LEU A 59 -4.18 -6.22 -0.52
CA LEU A 59 -4.80 -6.87 -1.67
C LEU A 59 -4.18 -6.40 -2.99
N VAL A 60 -3.95 -5.09 -3.16
CA VAL A 60 -3.32 -4.52 -4.37
C VAL A 60 -1.89 -5.02 -4.51
N VAL A 61 -1.09 -4.99 -3.45
CA VAL A 61 0.29 -5.50 -3.46
C VAL A 61 0.31 -7.01 -3.73
N GLY A 62 -0.56 -7.77 -3.06
CA GLY A 62 -0.69 -9.21 -3.30
C GLY A 62 -1.07 -9.52 -4.75
N ALA A 63 -2.06 -8.82 -5.30
CA ALA A 63 -2.45 -8.97 -6.69
C ALA A 63 -1.30 -8.60 -7.63
N LEU A 64 -0.60 -7.50 -7.39
CA LEU A 64 0.54 -7.06 -8.22
C LEU A 64 1.72 -8.04 -8.16
N ILE A 65 1.93 -8.77 -7.07
CA ILE A 65 2.99 -9.78 -6.97
C ILE A 65 2.60 -11.08 -7.69
N TYR A 66 1.35 -11.52 -7.56
CA TYR A 66 0.91 -12.83 -8.07
C TYR A 66 0.31 -12.82 -9.49
N LEU A 67 -0.24 -11.70 -9.95
CA LEU A 67 -0.92 -11.59 -11.24
C LEU A 67 0.06 -11.56 -12.45
N PRO A 68 1.17 -10.79 -12.43
CA PRO A 68 2.12 -10.78 -13.55
C PRO A 68 2.83 -12.12 -13.80
N PRO A 69 3.36 -12.84 -12.77
CA PRO A 69 4.02 -14.12 -12.99
C PRO A 69 3.10 -15.21 -13.53
N TRP A 70 1.78 -15.12 -13.28
CA TRP A 70 0.82 -16.07 -13.83
C TRP A 70 0.49 -15.78 -15.31
N LEU A 71 0.47 -14.50 -15.69
CA LEU A 71 0.21 -14.09 -17.09
C LEU A 71 1.39 -14.42 -18.01
N ASP A 72 2.62 -14.29 -17.53
CA ASP A 72 3.85 -14.53 -18.30
C ASP A 72 4.11 -16.03 -18.57
N ARG A 73 3.49 -16.93 -17.79
CA ARG A 73 3.58 -18.40 -17.98
C ARG A 73 2.59 -18.95 -19.01
N ARG A 74 1.78 -18.10 -19.63
CA ARG A 74 0.71 -18.48 -20.56
C ARG A 74 1.10 -18.32 -22.04
N PHE A 75 2.32 -17.86 -22.35
CA PHE A 75 2.84 -17.70 -23.71
C PHE A 75 4.25 -18.27 -23.85
#